data_AF-A0AAV6Z8D3-F1
#
_entry.id   AF-A0AAV6Z8D3-F1
#
_cell.length_a   1.000
_cell.length_b   1.000
_cell.length_c   1.000
_cell.angle_alpha   90.00
_cell.angle_beta   90.00
_cell.angle_gamma   90.00
#
_symmetry.space_group_name_H-M   'P 1'
#
loop_
_entity.id
_entity.type
_entity.pdbx_description
1 polymer ?
#
loop_
_entity_poly.entity_id
_entity_poly.type
_entity_poly.pdbx_seq_one_letter_code
_entity_poly.pdbx_strand_id
1 'polypeptide(L)'
;MTWGGLSARDEMCLSYLIYYPKIDLARCESISEINEQLQFIGVKEIYKPVTSWPFIIKSPKRYNNLTFTEAMNTFQWSKKKGNAFNERVKQIPINVRCSKHESAEWNVQGMLLSPPEVMTYTSEATECASFSSVSSSAVSITVTCLLLVLSTAIHYT
;
A
#
# COMPACT_ATOMS: atom_id res chain seq x y z
N MET A 1 -15.17 -10.08 -0.31
CA MET A 1 -13.70 -9.98 -0.46
C MET A 1 -13.43 -9.17 -1.71
N THR A 2 -12.38 -8.36 -1.71
CA THR A 2 -11.87 -7.69 -2.91
C THR A 2 -10.59 -8.41 -3.34
N TRP A 3 -10.27 -8.37 -4.64
CA TRP A 3 -9.13 -9.09 -5.23
C TRP A 3 -8.18 -8.10 -5.90
N GLY A 4 -6.93 -8.50 -6.08
CA GLY A 4 -5.97 -7.73 -6.87
C GLY A 4 -6.28 -7.83 -8.36
N GLY A 5 -6.39 -6.70 -9.07
CA GLY A 5 -6.74 -6.71 -10.49
C GLY A 5 -6.89 -5.32 -11.10
N LEU A 6 -7.27 -5.27 -12.38
CA LEU A 6 -7.44 -4.02 -13.14
C LEU A 6 -8.90 -3.56 -13.24
N SER A 7 -9.84 -4.35 -12.72
CA SER A 7 -11.27 -4.00 -12.74
C SER A 7 -11.58 -2.92 -11.71
N ALA A 8 -12.67 -2.18 -11.91
CA ALA A 8 -13.16 -1.20 -10.94
C ALA A 8 -13.65 -1.81 -9.60
N ARG A 9 -13.81 -3.13 -9.54
CA ARG A 9 -14.14 -3.88 -8.31
C ARG A 9 -12.92 -4.52 -7.64
N ASP A 10 -11.78 -4.42 -8.30
CA ASP A 10 -10.52 -4.95 -7.82
C ASP A 10 -9.73 -3.83 -7.12
N GLU A 11 -8.78 -4.23 -6.28
CA GLU A 11 -7.85 -3.35 -5.60
C GLU A 11 -6.48 -3.44 -6.25
N MET A 12 -5.69 -2.37 -6.10
CA MET A 12 -4.30 -2.32 -6.55
C MET A 12 -3.43 -1.71 -5.44
N CYS A 13 -2.27 -2.31 -5.19
CA CYS A 13 -1.26 -1.77 -4.28
C CYS A 13 0.00 -1.47 -5.09
N LEU A 14 0.17 -0.20 -5.49
CA LEU A 14 1.26 0.25 -6.33
C LEU A 14 1.91 1.51 -5.75
N SER A 15 3.23 1.60 -5.89
CA SER A 15 3.98 2.82 -5.65
C SER A 15 4.90 3.06 -6.83
N TYR A 16 4.85 4.27 -7.40
CA TYR A 16 5.72 4.68 -8.50
C TYR A 16 6.86 5.51 -7.90
N LEU A 17 8.09 5.01 -8.03
CA LEU A 17 9.28 5.68 -7.54
C LEU A 17 9.98 6.39 -8.69
N ILE A 18 10.23 7.68 -8.52
CA ILE A 18 11.12 8.47 -9.38
C ILE A 18 12.45 8.56 -8.65
N TYR A 19 13.53 8.04 -9.25
CA TYR A 19 14.83 7.94 -8.61
C TYR A 19 15.98 8.12 -9.61
N TYR A 20 17.18 8.41 -9.11
CA TYR A 20 18.44 8.52 -9.86
C TYR A 20 19.60 7.88 -9.07
N PRO A 21 20.57 7.20 -9.71
CA PRO A 21 20.69 6.94 -11.15
C PRO A 21 19.65 5.93 -11.64
N LYS A 22 19.29 6.02 -12.92
CA LYS A 22 18.43 5.02 -13.56
C LYS A 22 19.11 3.65 -13.49
N ILE A 23 18.42 2.66 -12.92
CA ILE A 23 18.86 1.26 -12.93
C ILE A 23 17.96 0.44 -13.86
N ASP A 24 18.41 -0.77 -14.22
CA ASP A 24 17.66 -1.70 -15.07
C ASP A 24 16.58 -2.46 -14.27
N LEU A 25 15.69 -1.71 -13.61
CA LEU A 25 14.57 -2.22 -12.81
C LEU A 25 13.32 -1.39 -13.06
N ALA A 26 12.30 -2.04 -13.65
CA ALA A 26 11.07 -1.37 -14.06
C ALA A 26 9.89 -1.63 -13.11
N ARG A 27 9.77 -2.86 -12.63
CA ARG A 27 8.74 -3.26 -11.68
C ARG A 27 9.37 -4.21 -10.68
N CYS A 28 9.09 -4.01 -9.41
CA CYS A 28 9.25 -5.06 -8.43
C CYS A 28 8.03 -5.12 -7.53
N GLU A 29 7.49 -6.32 -7.37
CA GLU A 29 6.29 -6.60 -6.59
C GLU A 29 6.50 -7.82 -5.72
N SER A 30 5.70 -7.94 -4.67
CA SER A 30 5.70 -9.08 -3.77
C SER A 30 4.29 -9.62 -3.60
N ILE A 31 4.18 -10.94 -3.54
CA ILE A 31 2.92 -11.65 -3.31
C ILE A 31 3.16 -12.66 -2.19
N SER A 32 2.28 -12.69 -1.18
CA SER A 32 2.37 -13.69 -0.11
C SER A 32 2.18 -15.10 -0.65
N GLU A 33 2.95 -16.05 -0.15
CA GLU A 33 2.94 -17.43 -0.65
C GLU A 33 1.54 -18.07 -0.50
N ILE A 34 0.99 -18.53 -1.62
CA ILE A 34 -0.42 -18.89 -1.72
C ILE A 34 -0.71 -20.21 -0.98
N ASN A 35 0.26 -21.14 -0.96
CA ASN A 35 0.11 -22.42 -0.28
C ASN A 35 -0.19 -22.27 1.22
N GLU A 36 0.44 -21.30 1.88
CA GLU A 36 0.20 -21.02 3.31
C GLU A 36 -1.20 -20.41 3.54
N GLN A 37 -1.68 -19.60 2.61
CA GLN A 37 -3.05 -19.04 2.67
C GLN A 37 -4.12 -20.12 2.46
N LEU A 38 -3.86 -21.08 1.56
CA LEU A 38 -4.72 -22.25 1.37
C LEU A 38 -4.80 -23.11 2.63
N GLN A 39 -3.67 -23.36 3.28
CA GLN A 39 -3.63 -24.11 4.53
C GLN A 39 -4.49 -23.43 5.62
N PHE A 40 -4.47 -22.09 5.69
CA PHE A 40 -5.31 -21.35 6.65
C PHE A 40 -6.81 -21.65 6.50
N ILE A 41 -7.32 -21.67 5.27
CA ILE A 41 -8.72 -22.02 5.03
C ILE A 41 -8.99 -23.52 5.16
N GLY A 42 -7.95 -24.34 5.37
CA GLY A 42 -8.00 -25.80 5.55
C GLY A 42 -8.01 -26.59 4.24
N VAL A 43 -7.36 -26.08 3.20
CA VAL A 43 -7.00 -26.83 2.00
C VAL A 43 -5.78 -27.70 2.28
N LYS A 44 -5.80 -28.93 1.79
CA LYS A 44 -4.73 -29.91 2.03
C LYS A 44 -3.90 -30.19 0.78
N GLU A 45 -4.57 -30.26 -0.37
CA GLU A 45 -3.92 -30.64 -1.62
C GLU A 45 -4.46 -29.80 -2.79
N ILE A 46 -3.53 -29.45 -3.68
CA ILE A 46 -3.79 -28.87 -5.00
C ILE A 46 -3.36 -29.88 -6.06
N TYR A 47 -3.91 -29.77 -7.28
CA TYR A 47 -3.43 -30.56 -8.41
C TYR A 47 -2.00 -30.18 -8.76
N LYS A 48 -1.14 -31.18 -8.98
CA LYS A 48 0.26 -31.04 -9.39
C LYS A 48 0.52 -31.87 -10.66
N PRO A 49 1.40 -31.44 -11.58
CA PRO A 49 2.12 -30.16 -11.57
C PRO A 49 1.16 -28.98 -11.79
N VAL A 50 1.55 -27.78 -11.33
CA VAL A 50 0.76 -26.56 -11.59
C VAL A 50 0.96 -26.20 -13.05
N THR A 51 0.08 -26.66 -13.92
CA THR A 51 0.15 -26.44 -15.37
C THR A 51 -0.47 -25.12 -15.80
N SER A 52 -1.35 -24.54 -14.98
CA SER A 52 -2.06 -23.31 -15.28
C SER A 52 -2.28 -22.47 -14.02
N TRP A 53 -2.26 -21.15 -14.16
CA TRP A 53 -2.76 -20.22 -13.15
C TRP A 53 -4.15 -19.74 -13.57
N PRO A 54 -5.16 -19.71 -12.68
CA PRO A 54 -5.12 -20.12 -11.28
C PRO A 54 -5.06 -21.65 -11.10
N PHE A 55 -4.38 -22.12 -10.05
CA PHE A 55 -4.31 -23.55 -9.72
C PHE A 55 -5.64 -24.06 -9.15
N ILE A 56 -5.86 -25.37 -9.27
CA ILE A 56 -7.10 -26.04 -8.86
C ILE A 56 -6.88 -26.82 -7.57
N ILE A 57 -7.81 -26.68 -6.63
CA ILE A 57 -7.80 -27.40 -5.35
C ILE A 57 -8.34 -28.82 -5.53
N LYS A 58 -7.61 -29.80 -4.98
CA LYS A 58 -7.97 -31.23 -5.00
C LYS A 58 -8.66 -31.68 -3.72
N SER A 59 -8.27 -31.14 -2.57
CA SER A 59 -8.82 -31.56 -1.26
C SER A 59 -8.81 -30.39 -0.27
N PRO A 60 -9.87 -30.21 0.55
CA PRO A 60 -11.00 -31.11 0.85
C PRO A 60 -12.21 -31.00 -0.11
N LYS A 61 -13.18 -31.94 0.01
CA LYS A 61 -14.41 -31.99 -0.82
C LYS A 61 -15.13 -30.64 -0.97
N ARG A 62 -15.20 -29.83 0.11
CA ARG A 62 -15.85 -28.50 0.09
C ARG A 62 -15.22 -27.49 -0.88
N TYR A 63 -13.96 -27.68 -1.25
CA TYR A 63 -13.24 -26.79 -2.18
C TYR A 63 -12.74 -27.55 -3.40
N ASN A 64 -13.20 -28.78 -3.60
CA ASN A 64 -12.76 -29.61 -4.71
C ASN A 64 -13.13 -28.94 -6.04
N ASN A 65 -12.17 -28.89 -6.96
CA ASN A 65 -12.31 -28.28 -8.27
C ASN A 65 -12.61 -26.77 -8.26
N LEU A 66 -12.35 -26.09 -7.13
CA LEU A 66 -12.37 -24.63 -7.05
C LEU A 66 -10.96 -24.07 -7.27
N THR A 67 -10.89 -22.89 -7.86
CA THR A 67 -9.68 -22.06 -7.86
C THR A 67 -9.46 -21.44 -6.48
N PHE A 68 -8.25 -20.91 -6.25
CA PHE A 68 -7.92 -20.19 -5.02
C PHE A 68 -8.93 -19.09 -4.67
N THR A 69 -9.24 -18.23 -5.65
CA THR A 69 -10.14 -17.08 -5.45
C THR A 69 -11.55 -17.53 -5.13
N GLU A 70 -12.06 -18.58 -5.79
CA GLU A 70 -13.39 -19.14 -5.53
C GLU A 70 -13.48 -19.79 -4.15
N ALA A 71 -12.47 -20.56 -3.74
CA ALA A 71 -12.44 -21.18 -2.42
C ALA A 71 -12.37 -20.12 -1.30
N MET A 72 -11.57 -19.09 -1.50
CA MET A 72 -11.46 -17.96 -0.57
C MET A 72 -12.77 -17.14 -0.53
N ASN A 73 -13.48 -16.95 -1.65
CA ASN A 73 -14.80 -16.31 -1.68
C ASN A 73 -15.88 -17.14 -0.98
N THR A 74 -15.77 -18.47 -1.04
CA THR A 74 -16.70 -19.43 -0.39
C THR A 74 -16.43 -19.57 1.11
N PHE A 75 -15.22 -19.25 1.57
CA PHE A 75 -14.87 -19.31 2.99
C PHE A 75 -15.78 -18.37 3.80
N GLN A 76 -16.36 -18.91 4.88
CA GLN A 76 -17.23 -18.14 5.76
C GLN A 76 -16.43 -17.16 6.62
N TRP A 77 -16.14 -15.99 6.05
CA TRP A 77 -15.42 -14.90 6.71
C TRP A 77 -16.20 -14.35 7.90
N SER A 78 -15.51 -14.15 8.99
CA SER A 78 -15.98 -13.38 10.15
C SER A 78 -14.86 -12.44 10.57
N LYS A 79 -15.17 -11.38 11.33
CA LYS A 79 -14.14 -10.44 11.81
C LYS A 79 -12.99 -11.15 12.54
N LYS A 80 -13.31 -12.15 13.38
CA LYS A 80 -12.32 -12.98 14.08
C LYS A 80 -11.41 -13.76 13.11
N LYS A 81 -11.98 -14.40 12.09
CA LYS A 81 -11.22 -15.14 11.08
C LYS A 81 -10.40 -14.22 10.19
N GLY A 82 -10.94 -13.06 9.82
CA GLY A 82 -10.23 -12.03 9.04
C GLY A 82 -9.01 -11.51 9.80
N ASN A 83 -9.15 -11.19 11.08
CA ASN A 83 -8.02 -10.77 11.91
C ASN A 83 -6.97 -11.89 12.04
N ALA A 84 -7.39 -13.14 12.27
CA ALA A 84 -6.47 -14.27 12.32
C ALA A 84 -5.74 -14.51 11.00
N PHE A 85 -6.43 -14.32 9.86
CA PHE A 85 -5.83 -14.39 8.54
C PHE A 85 -4.80 -13.27 8.34
N ASN A 86 -5.13 -12.04 8.74
CA ASN A 86 -4.20 -10.90 8.64
C ASN A 86 -2.92 -11.14 9.44
N GLU A 87 -3.01 -11.64 10.67
CA GLU A 87 -1.82 -11.97 11.46
C GLU A 87 -1.02 -13.12 10.84
N ARG A 88 -1.69 -14.11 10.24
CA ARG A 88 -1.01 -15.19 9.52
C ARG A 88 -0.27 -14.66 8.29
N VAL A 89 -0.92 -13.85 7.46
CA VAL A 89 -0.34 -13.32 6.20
C VAL A 89 0.90 -12.49 6.43
N LYS A 90 0.98 -11.73 7.53
CA LYS A 90 2.21 -10.99 7.90
C LYS A 90 3.43 -11.89 8.15
N GLN A 91 3.20 -13.17 8.47
CA GLN A 91 4.26 -14.14 8.77
C GLN A 91 4.57 -15.07 7.59
N ILE A 92 3.78 -15.03 6.52
CA ILE A 92 3.94 -15.91 5.37
C ILE A 92 5.11 -15.42 4.49
N PRO A 93 6.00 -16.31 4.03
CA PRO A 93 7.04 -15.95 3.06
C PRO A 93 6.47 -15.24 1.84
N ILE A 94 7.19 -14.24 1.34
CA ILE A 94 6.77 -13.47 0.18
C ILE A 94 7.53 -13.92 -1.06
N ASN A 95 6.82 -14.06 -2.16
CA ASN A 95 7.40 -14.29 -3.49
C ASN A 95 7.63 -12.93 -4.15
N VAL A 96 8.89 -12.54 -4.27
CA VAL A 96 9.32 -11.28 -4.88
C VAL A 96 9.61 -11.49 -6.36
N ARG A 97 9.01 -10.65 -7.19
CA ARG A 97 9.14 -10.67 -8.65
C ARG A 97 9.58 -9.30 -9.11
N CYS A 98 10.76 -9.24 -9.73
CA CYS A 98 11.28 -8.03 -10.34
C CYS A 98 11.48 -8.24 -11.85
N SER A 99 11.26 -7.20 -12.65
CA SER A 99 11.45 -7.21 -14.11
C SER A 99 12.18 -5.98 -14.63
N LYS A 100 12.81 -6.14 -15.79
CA LYS A 100 13.58 -5.10 -16.51
C LYS A 100 12.66 -4.22 -17.36
N HIS A 101 13.20 -3.15 -17.93
CA HIS A 101 12.42 -2.12 -18.64
C HIS A 101 11.76 -2.55 -19.97
N GLU A 102 12.02 -3.75 -20.48
CA GLU A 102 11.53 -4.17 -21.81
C GLU A 102 11.18 -5.68 -21.91
N SER A 103 11.17 -6.42 -20.79
CA SER A 103 10.84 -7.85 -20.80
C SER A 103 9.34 -8.09 -20.83
N ALA A 104 8.87 -8.78 -21.88
CA ALA A 104 7.62 -9.51 -21.86
C ALA A 104 7.79 -10.78 -21.00
N GLU A 105 6.77 -11.06 -20.21
CA GLU A 105 6.55 -12.29 -19.44
C GLU A 105 7.17 -12.41 -18.04
N TRP A 106 6.28 -12.87 -17.16
CA TRP A 106 6.49 -13.21 -15.78
C TRP A 106 7.35 -14.46 -15.68
N ASN A 107 8.45 -14.41 -14.94
CA ASN A 107 8.94 -15.67 -14.39
C ASN A 107 7.95 -16.10 -13.31
N VAL A 108 7.24 -17.21 -13.53
CA VAL A 108 6.23 -17.74 -12.59
C VAL A 108 6.83 -17.94 -11.19
N GLN A 109 8.13 -18.21 -11.18
CA GLN A 109 8.96 -18.42 -10.00
C GLN A 109 9.83 -17.19 -9.76
N GLY A 110 9.39 -16.35 -8.82
CA GLY A 110 10.23 -15.30 -8.24
C GLY A 110 11.09 -15.87 -7.10
N MET A 111 11.57 -14.98 -6.24
CA MET A 111 12.38 -15.35 -5.09
C MET A 111 11.53 -15.38 -3.81
N LEU A 112 11.54 -16.50 -3.09
CA LEU A 112 10.92 -16.59 -1.78
C LEU A 112 11.82 -15.94 -0.72
N LEU A 113 11.28 -14.95 -0.02
CA LEU A 113 11.93 -14.26 1.07
C LEU A 113 11.09 -14.37 2.34
N SER A 114 11.73 -14.28 3.50
CA SER A 114 11.04 -14.08 4.77
C SER A 114 10.31 -12.72 4.76
N PRO A 115 9.20 -12.58 5.51
CA PRO A 115 8.55 -11.29 5.69
C PRO A 115 9.53 -10.24 6.23
N PRO A 116 9.44 -8.98 5.78
CA PRO A 116 10.24 -7.91 6.35
C PRO A 116 9.83 -7.63 7.79
N GLU A 117 10.80 -7.26 8.63
CA GLU A 117 10.52 -6.80 9.98
C GLU A 117 9.85 -5.42 9.92
N VAL A 118 8.74 -5.24 10.64
CA VAL A 118 8.03 -3.97 10.68
C VAL A 118 8.79 -3.01 11.59
N MET A 119 9.56 -2.11 10.98
CA MET A 119 10.20 -1.03 11.73
C MET A 119 9.14 0.00 12.16
N THR A 120 9.06 0.26 13.46
CA THR A 120 8.20 1.32 13.98
C THR A 120 8.97 2.63 13.90
N TYR A 121 8.67 3.44 12.89
CA TYR A 121 9.22 4.80 12.83
C TYR A 121 8.34 5.71 13.68
N THR A 122 8.85 6.20 14.80
CA THR A 122 8.25 7.35 15.48
C THR A 122 8.50 8.57 14.62
N SER A 123 7.46 9.05 13.93
CA SER A 123 7.49 10.40 13.40
C SER A 123 7.54 11.34 14.61
N GLU A 124 8.58 12.17 14.70
CA GLU A 124 8.51 13.33 15.58
C GLU A 124 7.24 14.10 15.20
N ALA A 125 6.39 14.38 16.19
CA ALA A 125 5.23 15.22 15.98
C ALA A 125 5.77 16.57 15.50
N THR A 126 5.69 16.82 14.19
CA THR A 126 5.77 18.19 13.71
C THR A 126 4.52 18.84 14.25
N GLU A 127 4.65 19.51 15.39
CA GLU A 127 3.61 20.42 15.86
C GLU A 127 3.29 21.32 14.68
N CYS A 128 2.08 21.21 14.15
CA CYS A 128 1.54 22.32 13.38
C CYS A 128 1.65 23.51 14.33
N ALA A 129 2.57 24.42 14.07
CA ALA A 129 2.53 25.74 14.65
C ALA A 129 1.18 26.30 14.19
N SER A 130 0.17 26.15 15.04
CA SER A 130 -1.03 26.95 14.96
C SER A 130 -0.52 28.37 14.90
N PHE A 131 -0.69 29.03 13.75
CA PHE A 131 -0.59 30.47 13.66
C PHE A 131 -1.58 30.97 14.70
N SER A 132 -1.08 31.22 15.91
CA SER A 132 -1.79 31.96 16.93
C SER A 132 -2.29 33.19 16.23
N SER A 133 -3.61 33.35 16.23
CA SER A 133 -4.32 34.50 15.73
C SER A 133 -3.46 35.73 15.97
N VAL A 134 -3.07 36.41 14.87
CA VAL A 134 -2.38 37.69 14.93
C VAL A 134 -3.23 38.58 15.84
N SER A 135 -2.73 38.76 17.05
CA SER A 135 -3.29 39.66 18.04
C SER A 135 -3.35 41.03 17.39
N SER A 136 -4.57 41.54 17.31
CA SER A 136 -4.94 42.79 16.66
C SER A 136 -4.05 43.93 17.14
N SER A 137 -3.00 44.23 16.37
CA SER A 137 -2.20 45.45 16.46
C SER A 137 -2.57 46.39 15.32
N ALA A 138 -3.88 46.49 15.03
CA ALA A 138 -4.44 47.44 14.09
C ALA A 138 -4.33 48.91 14.57
N VAL A 139 -3.89 49.15 15.80
CA VAL A 139 -3.78 50.51 16.37
C VAL A 139 -2.42 51.17 16.06
N SER A 140 -1.37 50.42 15.74
CA SER A 140 -0.02 51.01 15.55
C SER A 140 0.29 51.42 14.11
N ILE A 141 -0.38 50.83 13.12
CA ILE A 141 -0.14 51.11 11.69
C ILE A 141 -0.88 52.38 11.23
N THR A 142 -2.00 52.74 11.87
CA THR A 142 -2.77 53.94 11.49
C THR A 142 -2.06 55.24 11.89
N VAL A 143 -1.36 55.25 13.01
CA VAL A 143 -0.63 56.44 13.51
C VAL A 143 0.64 56.72 12.70
N THR A 144 1.34 55.68 12.26
CA THR A 144 2.55 55.83 11.44
C THR A 144 2.24 56.27 10.01
N CYS A 145 1.11 55.85 9.44
CA CYS A 145 0.67 56.29 8.11
C CYS A 145 0.21 57.76 8.08
N LEU A 146 -0.51 58.22 9.12
CA LEU A 146 -0.96 59.61 9.24
C LEU A 146 0.20 60.62 9.39
N LEU A 147 1.27 60.25 10.10
CA LEU A 147 2.45 61.11 10.26
C LEU A 147 3.29 61.25 8.98
N LEU A 148 3.30 60.23 8.11
CA LEU A 148 3.99 60.29 6.82
C LEU A 148 3.22 61.11 5.76
N VAL A 149 1.88 61.14 5.84
CA VAL A 149 1.05 61.98 4.97
C VAL A 149 1.12 63.45 5.38
N LEU A 150 1.22 63.76 6.67
CA LEU A 150 1.39 65.14 7.16
C LEU A 150 2.77 65.71 6.85
N SER A 151 3.84 64.91 6.89
CA SER A 151 5.20 65.38 6.57
C SER A 151 5.41 65.66 5.07
N THR A 152 4.66 64.97 4.20
CA THR A 152 4.70 65.21 2.75
C THR A 152 3.81 66.38 2.30
N ALA A 153 2.76 66.72 3.07
CA ALA A 153 1.91 67.88 2.81
C ALA A 153 2.57 69.22 3.18
N ILE A 154 3.46 69.25 4.18
CA ILE A 154 4.16 70.49 4.61
C ILE A 154 5.31 70.86 3.64
N HIS A 155 5.81 69.90 2.86
CA HIS A 155 6.90 70.14 1.90
C HIS A 155 6.43 70.65 0.52
N TYR A 156 5.11 70.78 0.31
CA TYR A 156 4.50 71.29 -0.93
C TYR A 156 3.49 72.43 -0.62
N THR A 157 3.95 73.47 0.08
CA THR A 157 3.37 74.83 0.05
C THR A 157 4.48 75.85 0.19
#